data_AF-A0A7Y9KAE3-F1
#
_entry.id   AF-A0A7Y9KAE3-F1
#
_cell.length_a   1.000
_cell.length_b   1.000
_cell.length_c   1.000
_cell.angle_alpha   90.00
_cell.angle_beta   90.00
_cell.angle_gamma   90.00
#
_symmetry.space_group_name_H-M   'P 1'
#
loop_
_entity.id
_entity.type
_entity.pdbx_description
1 polymer ?
#
loop_
_entity_poly.entity_id
_entity_poly.type
_entity_poly.pdbx_seq_one_letter_code
_entity_poly.pdbx_strand_id
1 'polypeptide(L)' 'MPTDSQVHLDDVAYDAIEEANASDEPVTVVYGSAETVVEPGTKDGPAAITARLLDAAGH' A
#
# COMPACT_ATOMS: atom_id res chain seq x y z
N MET A 1 -28.12 0.87 5.02
CA MET A 1 -27.15 1.35 4.01
C MET A 1 -25.84 0.68 4.37
N PRO A 2 -25.13 -0.03 3.48
CA PRO A 2 -23.79 -0.48 3.83
C PRO A 2 -22.97 0.79 4.03
N THR A 3 -22.59 1.04 5.28
CA THR A 3 -21.64 2.09 5.62
C THR A 3 -20.35 1.77 4.89
N ASP A 4 -19.86 2.74 4.13
CA ASP A 4 -18.48 2.94 3.73
C ASP A 4 -17.64 1.66 3.68
N SER A 5 -17.28 1.24 2.47
CA SER A 5 -16.11 0.39 2.26
C SER A 5 -14.89 1.08 2.89
N GLN A 6 -14.66 0.85 4.18
CA GLN A 6 -13.38 1.07 4.82
C GLN A 6 -12.44 0.05 4.19
N VAL A 7 -11.89 0.41 3.04
CA VAL A 7 -10.78 -0.31 2.45
C VAL A 7 -9.66 -0.26 3.48
N HIS A 8 -9.28 -1.41 4.02
CA HIS A 8 -8.18 -1.48 4.97
C HIS A 8 -6.90 -1.21 4.19
N LEU A 9 -6.11 -0.23 4.64
CA LEU A 9 -4.89 0.16 3.93
C LEU A 9 -3.91 -1.02 3.80
N ASP A 10 -3.94 -1.92 4.77
CA ASP A 10 -3.17 -3.16 4.75
C ASP A 10 -3.54 -4.09 3.58
N ASP A 11 -4.81 -4.14 3.17
CA ASP A 11 -5.24 -4.94 2.02
C ASP A 11 -4.69 -4.34 0.72
N VAL A 12 -4.74 -3.01 0.58
CA VAL A 12 -4.19 -2.29 -0.59
C VAL A 12 -2.67 -2.45 -0.65
N ALA A 13 -2.00 -2.36 0.50
CA ALA A 13 -0.57 -2.57 0.58
C ALA A 13 -0.19 -4.03 0.23
N TYR A 14 -1.01 -5.00 0.64
CA TYR A 14 -0.81 -6.40 0.32
C TYR A 14 -0.96 -6.65 -1.19
N ASP A 15 -2.06 -6.18 -1.79
CA ASP A 15 -2.30 -6.30 -3.24
C ASP A 15 -1.18 -5.64 -4.05
N ALA A 16 -0.69 -4.48 -3.62
CA ALA A 16 0.41 -3.79 -4.30
C ALA A 16 1.73 -4.58 -4.25
N ILE A 17 2.02 -5.27 -3.14
CA ILE A 17 3.18 -6.17 -3.04
C ILE A 17 2.99 -7.36 -3.99
N GLU A 18 1.82 -8.00 -3.96
CA GLU A 18 1.58 -9.16 -4.83
C GLU A 18 1.65 -8.77 -6.31
N GLU A 19 1.04 -7.66 -6.70
CA GLU A 19 1.07 -7.14 -8.07
C GLU A 19 2.49 -6.77 -8.50
N ALA A 20 3.26 -6.08 -7.65
CA ALA A 20 4.63 -5.72 -7.96
C ALA A 20 5.50 -6.97 -8.17
N ASN A 21 5.35 -7.98 -7.33
CA ASN A 21 6.08 -9.24 -7.46
C ASN A 21 5.60 -10.10 -8.65
N ALA A 22 4.31 -10.08 -8.97
CA ALA A 22 3.75 -10.86 -10.06
C ALA A 22 4.12 -10.28 -11.44
N SER A 23 4.12 -8.96 -11.55
CA SER A 23 4.47 -8.25 -12.79
C SER A 23 5.97 -7.97 -12.93
N ASP A 24 6.77 -8.16 -11.88
CA ASP A 24 8.17 -7.74 -11.79
C ASP A 24 8.35 -6.23 -12.10
N GLU A 25 7.34 -5.43 -11.76
CA GLU A 25 7.25 -4.00 -12.03
C GLU A 25 6.89 -3.23 -10.75
N PRO A 26 7.37 -1.99 -10.57
CA PRO A 26 7.05 -1.21 -9.37
C PRO A 26 5.60 -0.74 -9.36
N VAL A 27 4.93 -0.87 -8.22
CA VAL A 27 3.54 -0.44 -8.02
C VAL A 27 3.49 0.76 -7.09
N THR A 28 2.76 1.81 -7.48
CA THR A 28 2.60 3.00 -6.64
C THR A 28 1.30 2.93 -5.85
N VAL A 29 1.39 3.05 -4.52
CA VAL A 29 0.24 3.11 -3.62
C VAL A 29 0.06 4.55 -3.15
N VAL A 30 -1.16 5.06 -3.28
CA VAL A 30 -1.51 6.42 -2.88
C VAL A 30 -2.56 6.38 -1.78
N TYR A 31 -2.31 7.10 -0.69
CA TYR A 31 -3.24 7.27 0.42
C TYR A 31 -3.35 8.75 0.83
N GLY A 32 -4.52 9.35 0.58
CA GLY A 32 -4.73 10.77 0.87
C GLY A 32 -3.77 11.65 0.07
N SER A 33 -2.87 12.36 0.76
CA SER A 33 -1.79 13.16 0.16
C SER A 33 -0.42 12.47 0.17
N ALA A 34 -0.34 11.23 0.66
CA ALA A 34 0.87 10.43 0.69
C ALA A 34 0.90 9.43 -0.47
N GLU A 35 2.10 9.14 -0.96
CA GLU A 35 2.35 8.10 -1.94
C GLU A 35 3.62 7.32 -1.57
N THR A 36 3.65 6.04 -1.92
CA THR A 36 4.84 5.19 -1.79
C THR A 36 4.94 4.25 -2.98
N VAL A 37 6.15 3.89 -3.34
CA VAL A 37 6.43 2.90 -4.39
C VAL A 37 6.81 1.57 -3.75
N VAL A 38 6.23 0.50 -4.28
CA VAL A 38 6.47 -0.90 -3.91
C VAL A 38 7.27 -1.54 -5.01
N GLU A 39 8.55 -1.79 -4.75
CA GLU A 39 9.45 -2.41 -5.72
C GLU A 39 9.23 -3.93 -5.78
N PRO A 40 9.40 -4.56 -6.96
CA PRO A 40 9.39 -6.01 -7.09
C PRO A 40 10.47 -6.64 -6.21
N GLY A 41 10.14 -7.76 -5.57
CA GLY A 41 11.05 -8.45 -4.64
C GLY A 41 11.20 -7.80 -3.26
N THR A 42 10.42 -6.75 -2.95
CA THR A 42 10.45 -6.11 -1.63
C THR A 42 10.27 -7.13 -0.49
N LYS A 43 11.00 -6.91 0.61
CA LYS A 43 10.86 -7.69 1.85
C LYS A 43 10.00 -6.96 2.89
N ASP A 44 9.56 -5.75 2.56
CA ASP A 44 8.62 -5.01 3.40
C ASP A 44 7.25 -5.69 3.36
N GLY A 45 6.71 -5.99 4.54
CA GLY A 45 5.33 -6.46 4.64
C GLY A 45 4.32 -5.33 4.44
N PRO A 46 3.03 -5.65 4.26
CA PRO A 46 1.97 -4.64 4.05
C PRO A 46 1.93 -3.61 5.19
N ALA A 47 2.09 -4.03 6.45
CA ALA A 47 2.11 -3.13 7.60
C ALA A 47 3.24 -2.08 7.54
N ALA A 48 4.40 -2.40 6.95
CA ALA A 48 5.51 -1.45 6.82
C ALA A 48 5.20 -0.37 5.78
N ILE A 49 4.55 -0.78 4.68
CA ILE A 49 4.08 0.13 3.63
C ILE A 49 2.95 1.02 4.17
N THR A 50 1.98 0.43 4.86
CA THR A 50 0.90 1.13 5.56
C THR A 50 1.46 2.17 6.54
N ALA A 51 2.45 1.79 7.37
CA ALA A 51 3.06 2.71 8.32
C ALA A 51 3.75 3.89 7.63
N ARG A 52 4.48 3.67 6.53
CA ARG A 52 5.10 4.74 5.74
C ARG A 52 4.06 5.68 5.15
N LEU A 53 2.96 5.15 4.63
CA LEU A 53 1.86 5.95 4.08
C LEU A 53 1.15 6.78 5.14
N LEU A 54 0.91 6.21 6.32
CA LEU A 54 0.30 6.92 7.44
C LEU A 54 1.22 8.03 7.97
N ASP A 55 2.51 7.72 8.18
CA ASP A 55 3.52 8.71 8.59
C ASP A 55 3.63 9.86 7.57
N ALA A 56 3.72 9.53 6.27
CA ALA A 56 3.77 10.52 5.20
C ALA A 56 2.47 11.34 5.07
N ALA A 57 1.33 10.77 5.43
CA ALA A 57 0.04 11.45 5.48
C ALA A 57 -0.14 12.29 6.77
N GLY A 58 0.79 12.22 7.72
CA GLY A 58 0.76 12.98 8.98
C GLY A 58 -0.16 12.39 10.04
N HIS A 59 -0.37 11.06 10.03
CA HIS A 59 -1.18 10.32 11.01
C HIS A 59 -0.35 9.78 12.18
#